data_AF-A0A251S8A5-F1
#
_entry.id   AF-A0A251S8A5-F1
#
_cell.length_a   1.000
_cell.length_b   1.000
_cell.length_c   1.000
_cell.angle_alpha   90.00
_cell.angle_beta   90.00
_cell.angle_gamma   90.00
#
_symmetry.space_group_name_H-M   'P 1'
#
loop_
_entity.id
_entity.type
_entity.pdbx_description
1 polymer ?
#
loop_
_entity_poly.entity_id
_entity_poly.type
_entity_poly.pdbx_seq_one_letter_code
_entity_poly.pdbx_strand_id
1 'polypeptide(L)'
;MQHLFAFFHSSSDASIQVHSQEQEVAIALGSNVGDRLNNFNKASRQMKKSGTGINVRRHACLYETEPTYVTDQPCFLNSAIRVVTKLSPHELLLVLKEIEKEMG
;
A
#
# COMPACT_ATOMS: atom_id res chain seq x y z
N MET A 1 13.69 -44.75 -43.82
CA MET A 1 14.34 -43.59 -44.47
C MET A 1 13.29 -42.50 -44.56
N GLN A 2 13.32 -41.51 -43.65
CA GLN A 2 13.78 -40.13 -43.93
C GLN A 2 12.87 -39.44 -44.97
N HIS A 3 12.11 -38.37 -44.72
CA HIS A 3 12.35 -37.20 -43.85
C HIS A 3 11.05 -36.57 -43.31
N LEU A 4 11.19 -36.07 -42.08
CA LEU A 4 10.42 -35.03 -41.41
C LEU A 4 10.70 -33.67 -42.07
N PHE A 5 9.68 -32.89 -42.38
CA PHE A 5 9.79 -31.44 -42.60
C PHE A 5 8.85 -30.72 -41.63
N ALA A 6 9.45 -30.13 -40.59
CA ALA A 6 8.78 -29.19 -39.70
C ALA A 6 8.76 -27.82 -40.39
N PHE A 7 7.56 -27.24 -40.58
CA PHE A 7 7.42 -25.83 -40.91
C PHE A 7 7.53 -25.02 -39.62
N PHE A 8 8.67 -24.38 -39.41
CA PHE A 8 8.82 -23.25 -38.49
C PHE A 8 8.15 -22.02 -39.12
N HIS A 9 7.20 -21.41 -38.41
CA HIS A 9 6.82 -20.01 -38.62
C HIS A 9 7.15 -19.20 -37.38
N SER A 10 7.62 -17.99 -37.68
CA SER A 10 8.42 -17.07 -36.88
C SER A 10 7.61 -16.26 -35.86
N SER A 11 8.31 -15.94 -34.76
CA SER A 11 8.19 -14.77 -33.87
C SER A 11 6.89 -14.62 -33.07
N SER A 12 6.99 -14.79 -31.76
CA SER A 12 7.44 -13.77 -30.80
C SER A 12 6.38 -12.70 -30.59
N ASP A 13 5.39 -13.06 -29.78
CA ASP A 13 4.90 -12.15 -28.76
C ASP A 13 4.59 -12.96 -27.50
N ALA A 14 5.66 -13.41 -26.84
CA ALA A 14 5.53 -13.81 -25.45
C ALA A 14 5.34 -12.52 -24.66
N SER A 15 4.10 -12.08 -24.54
CA SER A 15 3.71 -11.12 -23.52
C SER A 15 4.08 -11.77 -22.19
N ILE A 16 5.25 -11.42 -21.65
CA ILE A 16 5.63 -11.79 -20.29
C ILE A 16 4.60 -11.11 -19.41
N GLN A 17 3.61 -11.88 -18.96
CA GLN A 17 2.75 -11.46 -17.86
C GLN A 17 3.66 -11.40 -16.63
N VAL A 18 4.10 -10.19 -16.29
CA VAL A 18 4.76 -9.92 -15.01
C VAL A 18 3.69 -10.19 -13.96
N HIS A 19 3.71 -11.39 -13.38
CA HIS A 19 2.97 -11.66 -12.17
C HIS A 19 3.54 -10.72 -11.10
N SER A 20 2.80 -9.67 -10.74
CA SER A 20 3.17 -8.80 -9.62
C SER A 20 3.24 -9.67 -8.37
N GLN A 21 4.47 -9.94 -7.92
CA GLN A 21 4.71 -10.66 -6.69
C GLN A 21 4.07 -9.89 -5.54
N GLU A 22 3.47 -10.60 -4.60
CA GLU A 22 2.99 -9.97 -3.37
C GLU A 22 4.19 -9.40 -2.61
N GLN A 23 4.12 -8.11 -2.31
CA GLN A 23 5.14 -7.39 -1.56
C GLN A 23 4.63 -7.11 -0.15
N GLU A 24 5.48 -7.34 0.84
CA GLU A 24 5.23 -6.90 2.21
C GLU A 24 5.74 -5.46 2.37
N VAL A 25 4.85 -4.56 2.79
CA VAL A 25 5.12 -3.12 2.90
C VAL A 25 4.75 -2.64 4.30
N ALA A 26 5.54 -1.71 4.83
CA ALA A 26 5.23 -0.98 6.06
C ALA A 26 4.82 0.45 5.70
N ILE A 27 3.65 0.87 6.17
CA ILE A 27 3.08 2.20 5.94
C ILE A 27 3.06 2.94 7.27
N ALA A 28 3.72 4.09 7.34
CA ALA A 28 3.65 4.97 8.49
C ALA A 28 2.31 5.72 8.53
N LEU A 29 1.74 5.89 9.71
CA LEU A 29 0.55 6.70 9.96
C LEU A 29 0.83 7.68 11.09
N GLY A 30 0.34 8.92 10.95
CA GLY A 30 0.42 9.96 11.97
C GLY A 30 -0.82 10.84 11.95
N SER A 31 -1.33 11.21 13.12
CA SER A 31 -2.40 12.19 13.28
C SER A 31 -2.12 13.07 14.48
N ASN A 32 -2.17 14.39 14.33
CA ASN A 32 -1.98 15.36 15.42
C ASN A 32 -3.21 16.23 15.70
N VAL A 33 -4.19 16.29 14.79
CA VAL A 33 -5.41 17.11 14.94
C VAL A 33 -6.64 16.21 15.16
N GLY A 34 -7.60 16.73 15.93
CA GLY A 34 -8.90 16.09 16.17
C GLY A 34 -8.80 14.80 16.98
N ASP A 35 -9.70 13.86 16.73
CA ASP A 35 -9.69 12.54 17.36
C ASP A 35 -8.67 11.62 16.68
N ARG A 36 -7.42 11.73 17.14
CA ARG A 36 -6.25 11.03 16.57
C ARG A 36 -6.41 9.51 16.56
N LEU A 37 -7.00 8.93 17.61
CA LEU A 37 -7.22 7.48 17.70
C LEU A 37 -8.30 7.02 16.70
N ASN A 38 -9.40 7.77 16.62
CA ASN A 38 -10.44 7.49 15.63
C ASN A 38 -9.92 7.67 14.19
N ASN A 39 -9.07 8.65 13.93
CA ASN A 39 -8.43 8.84 12.63
C ASN A 39 -7.58 7.62 12.23
N PHE A 40 -6.75 7.12 13.16
CA PHE A 40 -6.00 5.87 12.94
C PHE A 40 -6.95 4.69 12.63
N ASN A 41 -8.01 4.52 13.43
CA ASN A 41 -8.98 3.44 13.23
C ASN A 41 -9.74 3.57 11.90
N LYS A 42 -10.05 4.80 11.47
CA LYS A 42 -10.64 5.10 10.16
C LYS A 42 -9.69 4.74 9.03
N ALA A 43 -8.44 5.18 9.07
CA ALA A 43 -7.43 4.86 8.06
C ALA A 43 -7.22 3.34 7.93
N SER A 44 -7.10 2.63 9.06
CA SER A 44 -6.96 1.17 9.06
C SER A 44 -8.19 0.47 8.44
N ARG A 45 -9.40 0.94 8.76
CA ARG A 45 -10.65 0.41 8.19
C ARG A 45 -10.76 0.71 6.69
N GLN A 46 -10.37 1.91 6.26
CA GLN A 46 -10.36 2.32 4.87
C GLN A 46 -9.41 1.44 4.04
N MET A 47 -8.18 1.21 4.51
CA MET A 47 -7.23 0.30 3.86
C MET A 47 -7.77 -1.12 3.71
N LYS A 48 -8.56 -1.60 4.67
CA LYS A 48 -9.18 -2.94 4.66
C LYS A 48 -10.39 -3.06 3.71
N LYS A 49 -10.92 -1.97 3.16
CA LYS A 49 -12.05 -2.04 2.22
C LYS A 49 -11.68 -2.89 1.01
N SER A 50 -12.64 -3.67 0.51
CA SER A 50 -12.47 -4.41 -0.74
C SER A 50 -12.19 -3.44 -1.89
N GLY A 51 -11.26 -3.81 -2.78
CA GLY A 51 -10.89 -3.00 -3.94
C GLY A 51 -9.68 -2.08 -3.75
N THR A 52 -9.19 -1.89 -2.51
CA THR A 52 -7.96 -1.09 -2.28
C THR A 52 -6.70 -1.77 -2.77
N GLY A 53 -6.71 -3.09 -2.98
CA GLY A 53 -5.50 -3.88 -3.25
C GLY A 53 -4.57 -4.01 -2.03
N ILE A 54 -5.01 -3.61 -0.83
CA ILE A 54 -4.22 -3.63 0.41
C ILE A 54 -4.74 -4.73 1.33
N ASN A 55 -3.87 -5.68 1.70
CA ASN A 55 -4.17 -6.69 2.71
C ASN A 55 -3.46 -6.36 4.03
N VAL A 56 -4.19 -5.75 4.98
CA VAL A 56 -3.64 -5.38 6.29
C VAL A 56 -3.37 -6.63 7.13
N ARG A 57 -2.11 -6.81 7.56
CA ARG A 57 -1.69 -7.97 8.37
C ARG A 57 -1.64 -7.66 9.87
N ARG A 58 -1.03 -6.54 10.25
CA ARG A 58 -0.90 -6.09 11.64
C ARG A 58 -0.55 -4.60 11.68
N HIS A 59 -0.67 -3.99 12.85
CA HIS A 59 -0.13 -2.67 13.12
C HIS A 59 0.81 -2.71 14.33
N ALA A 60 1.73 -1.75 14.39
CA ALA A 60 2.57 -1.52 15.56
C ALA A 60 1.76 -0.89 16.71
N CYS A 61 2.39 -0.72 17.87
CA CYS A 61 1.82 0.10 18.93
C CYS A 61 1.59 1.54 18.44
N LEU A 62 0.72 2.25 19.16
CA LEU A 62 0.53 3.68 18.99
C LEU A 62 1.52 4.40 19.90
N TYR A 63 2.19 5.43 19.38
CA TYR A 63 3.18 6.22 20.11
C TYR A 63 2.81 7.69 20.01
N GLU A 64 2.81 8.38 21.15
CA GLU A 64 2.71 9.84 21.17
C GLU A 64 4.10 10.45 21.05
N THR A 65 4.28 11.39 20.13
CA THR A 65 5.59 12.04 19.89
C THR A 65 5.42 13.53 19.70
N GLU A 66 6.41 14.30 20.15
CA GLU A 66 6.48 15.74 19.90
C GLU A 66 6.66 16.03 18.39
N PRO A 67 6.12 17.15 17.89
CA PRO A 67 6.35 17.57 16.51
C PRO A 67 7.81 18.03 16.30
N THR A 68 8.43 17.60 15.20
CA THR A 68 9.88 17.83 14.97
C THR A 68 10.20 19.15 14.26
N TYR A 69 9.33 19.64 13.37
CA TYR A 69 9.65 20.78 12.49
C TYR A 69 8.90 22.06 12.85
N VAL A 70 7.57 21.96 13.01
CA VAL A 70 6.72 23.05 13.52
C VAL A 70 6.34 22.67 14.93
N THR A 71 6.88 23.35 15.93
CA THR A 71 6.73 22.92 17.33
C THR A 71 5.49 23.46 18.02
N ASP A 72 4.91 24.55 17.52
CA ASP A 72 3.66 25.14 18.03
C ASP A 72 2.43 24.43 17.45
N GLN A 73 2.33 23.13 17.69
CA GLN A 73 1.19 22.30 17.31
C GLN A 73 1.07 21.10 18.27
N PRO A 74 -0.09 20.43 18.33
CA PRO A 74 -0.27 19.27 19.19
C PRO A 74 0.68 18.11 18.85
N CYS A 75 0.94 17.24 19.83
CA CYS A 75 1.69 16.00 19.64
C CYS A 75 1.02 15.10 18.59
N PHE A 76 1.86 14.34 17.87
CA PHE A 76 1.39 13.32 16.94
C PHE A 76 1.09 12.02 17.68
N LEU A 77 0.03 11.34 17.26
CA LEU A 77 -0.14 9.90 17.50
C LEU A 77 0.34 9.15 16.26
N ASN A 78 1.42 8.39 16.39
CA ASN A 78 2.12 7.69 15.31
C ASN A 78 2.01 6.17 15.43
N SER A 79 2.00 5.49 14.30
CA SER A 79 2.13 4.03 14.22
C SER A 79 2.60 3.60 12.82
N ALA A 80 2.76 2.30 12.64
CA ALA A 80 3.02 1.69 11.33
C ALA A 80 2.06 0.51 11.09
N ILE A 81 1.55 0.38 9.87
CA ILE A 81 0.74 -0.76 9.44
C ILE A 81 1.55 -1.61 8.47
N ARG A 82 1.63 -2.90 8.77
CA ARG A 82 2.20 -3.90 7.88
C ARG A 82 1.12 -4.47 6.98
N VAL A 83 1.34 -4.38 5.67
CA VAL A 83 0.40 -4.82 4.65
C VAL A 83 1.09 -5.76 3.66
N VAL A 84 0.29 -6.55 2.96
CA VAL A 84 0.71 -7.26 1.75
C VAL A 84 -0.10 -6.70 0.58
N THR A 85 0.57 -6.41 -0.54
CA THR A 85 -0.09 -5.86 -1.73
C THR A 85 0.61 -6.31 -3.01
N LYS A 86 -0.13 -6.27 -4.13
CA LYS A 86 0.42 -6.46 -5.49
C LYS A 86 0.58 -5.12 -6.24
N LEU A 87 0.17 -4.02 -5.61
CA LEU A 87 0.30 -2.69 -6.16
C LEU A 87 1.77 -2.30 -6.24
N SER A 88 2.16 -1.68 -7.34
CA SER A 88 3.44 -0.98 -7.42
C SER A 88 3.50 0.17 -6.39
N PRO A 89 4.69 0.67 -6.04
CA PRO A 89 4.82 1.78 -5.09
C PRO A 89 3.99 3.02 -5.43
N HIS A 90 3.88 3.36 -6.72
CA HIS A 90 3.09 4.51 -7.17
C HIS A 90 1.58 4.27 -7.07
N GLU A 91 1.11 3.08 -7.42
CA GLU A 91 -0.31 2.72 -7.26
C GLU A 91 -0.71 2.70 -5.78
N LEU A 92 0.14 2.14 -4.92
CA LEU A 92 -0.08 2.16 -3.47
C LEU A 92 -0.17 3.60 -2.96
N LEU A 93 0.75 4.48 -3.36
CA LEU A 93 0.70 5.90 -2.98
C LEU A 93 -0.60 6.59 -3.42
N LEU A 94 -1.10 6.28 -4.63
CA LEU A 94 -2.36 6.84 -5.12
C LEU A 94 -3.55 6.38 -4.27
N VAL A 95 -3.61 5.09 -3.93
CA VAL A 95 -4.65 4.54 -3.05
C VAL A 95 -4.60 5.20 -1.67
N LEU A 96 -3.40 5.36 -1.09
CA LEU A 96 -3.24 5.99 0.22
C LEU A 96 -3.67 7.46 0.22
N LYS A 97 -3.34 8.21 -0.84
CA LYS A 97 -3.79 9.59 -1.00
C LYS A 97 -5.30 9.72 -1.15
N GLU A 98 -5.96 8.78 -1.84
CA GLU A 98 -7.42 8.80 -1.92
C GLU A 98 -8.06 8.51 -0.56
N ILE A 99 -7.47 7.59 0.23
CA ILE A 99 -7.90 7.34 1.61
C ILE A 99 -7.76 8.60 2.47
N GLU A 100 -6.63 9.32 2.37
CA GLU A 100 -6.44 10.59 3.08
C GLU A 100 -7.52 11.60 2.67
N LYS A 101 -7.73 11.79 1.37
CA LYS A 101 -8.75 12.70 0.83
C LYS A 101 -10.17 12.36 1.28
N GLU A 102 -10.53 11.08 1.36
CA GLU A 102 -11.83 10.63 1.89
C GLU A 102 -11.98 10.94 3.39
N MET A 103 -10.88 11.04 4.13
CA MET A 103 -10.88 11.31 5.56
C MET A 103 -10.96 12.80 5.89
N GLY A 104 -10.43 13.68 5.02
CA GLY A 104 -10.43 15.14 5.15
C GLY A 104 -9.02 15.71 5.28
#